data_AF-A0A970BCH0-F1
#
_entry.id   AF-A0A970BCH0-F1
#
_cell.length_a   1.000
_cell.length_b   1.000
_cell.length_c   1.000
_cell.angle_alpha   90.00
_cell.angle_beta   90.00
_cell.angle_gamma   90.00
#
_symmetry.space_group_name_H-M   'P 1'
#
loop_
_entity.id
_entity.type
_entity.pdbx_description
1 polymer ?
#
loop_
_entity_poly.entity_id
_entity_poly.type
_entity_poly.pdbx_seq_one_letter_code
_entity_poly.pdbx_strand_id
1 'polypeptide(L)'
;MNRLCLNIFVLSLLLFYSSIINLKAQNLSIYSDYLDRVYVFDNGQTKQIEHLPIKSYKIGDNAIAYEDNTGNFKVYQNNYLHKISSFVNEYI
;
A
#
# COMPACT_ATOMS: atom_id res chain seq x y z
N MET A 1 -5.85 26.37 42.91
CA MET A 1 -6.26 25.55 41.75
C MET A 1 -7.06 24.36 42.29
N ASN A 2 -8.37 24.30 42.03
CA ASN A 2 -9.27 23.35 42.70
C ASN A 2 -8.96 21.90 42.28
N ARG A 3 -9.08 20.94 43.19
CA ARG A 3 -8.80 19.51 42.93
C ARG A 3 -9.59 18.95 41.74
N LEU A 4 -10.76 19.50 41.46
CA LEU A 4 -11.57 19.18 40.28
C LEU A 4 -10.86 19.53 38.96
N CYS A 5 -10.21 20.70 38.89
CA CYS A 5 -9.48 21.16 37.70
C CYS A 5 -8.22 20.31 37.45
N LEU A 6 -7.52 19.92 38.52
CA LEU A 6 -6.35 19.03 38.42
C LEU A 6 -6.74 17.64 37.87
N ASN A 7 -7.87 17.07 38.33
CA ASN A 7 -8.33 15.77 37.85
C ASN A 7 -8.76 15.81 36.37
N ILE A 8 -9.42 16.88 35.94
CA ILE A 8 -9.80 17.06 34.53
C ILE A 8 -8.56 17.16 33.64
N PHE A 9 -7.52 17.87 34.09
CA PHE A 9 -6.26 17.99 33.37
C PHE A 9 -5.52 16.64 33.27
N VAL A 10 -5.50 15.84 34.34
CA VAL A 10 -4.88 14.50 34.31
C VAL A 10 -5.66 13.55 33.40
N LEU A 11 -7.00 13.62 33.39
CA LEU A 11 -7.82 12.79 32.52
C LEU A 11 -7.63 13.14 31.04
N SER A 12 -7.50 14.43 30.70
CA SER A 12 -7.23 14.84 29.32
C SER A 12 -5.87 14.34 28.85
N LEU A 13 -4.85 14.34 29.72
CA LEU A 13 -3.52 13.82 29.42
C LEU A 13 -3.53 12.31 29.13
N LEU A 14 -4.30 11.54 29.91
CA LEU A 14 -4.48 10.08 29.72
C LEU A 14 -5.18 9.76 28.40
N LEU A 15 -6.22 10.52 28.04
CA LEU A 15 -6.93 10.36 26.76
C LEU A 15 -6.07 10.74 25.56
N PHE A 16 -5.17 11.71 25.73
CA PHE A 16 -4.19 12.06 24.69
C PHE A 16 -3.17 10.94 24.49
N TYR A 17 -2.69 10.33 25.58
CA TYR A 17 -1.68 9.27 25.52
C TYR A 17 -2.20 8.00 24.83
N SER A 18 -3.45 7.60 25.08
CA SER A 18 -4.05 6.41 24.46
C SER A 18 -4.27 6.53 22.95
N SER A 19 -4.38 7.75 22.43
CA SER A 19 -4.58 8.00 21.00
C SER A 19 -3.30 7.77 20.17
N ILE A 20 -2.12 7.84 20.79
CA ILE A 20 -0.82 7.78 20.09
C ILE A 20 -0.42 6.33 19.76
N ILE A 21 -0.85 5.34 20.56
CA ILE A 21 -0.38 3.94 20.48
C ILE A 21 -0.97 3.11 19.34
N ASN A 22 -1.96 3.60 18.58
CA ASN A 22 -2.69 2.80 17.59
C ASN A 22 -2.52 3.28 16.13
N LEU A 23 -1.52 4.10 15.84
CA LEU A 23 -1.26 4.55 14.47
C LEU A 23 -0.57 3.43 13.66
N LYS A 24 -1.33 2.71 12.84
CA LYS A 24 -0.79 1.85 11.78
C LYS A 24 -0.97 2.56 10.44
N ALA A 25 0.13 2.78 9.72
CA ALA A 25 0.09 3.24 8.34
C ALA A 25 0.03 2.04 7.39
N GLN A 26 -0.56 2.24 6.22
CA GLN A 26 -0.43 1.30 5.11
C GLN A 26 1.02 1.24 4.68
N ASN A 27 1.50 0.01 4.51
CA ASN A 27 2.91 -0.27 4.30
C ASN A 27 3.20 -0.88 2.92
N LEU A 28 2.13 -1.09 2.16
CA LEU A 28 2.15 -1.51 0.77
C LEU A 28 1.54 -0.39 -0.08
N SER A 29 2.25 0.07 -1.09
CA SER A 29 1.74 1.06 -2.04
C SER A 29 2.35 0.89 -3.42
N ILE A 30 1.72 1.51 -4.41
CA ILE A 30 2.17 1.53 -5.81
C ILE A 30 2.21 2.97 -6.29
N TYR A 31 3.22 3.31 -7.09
CA TYR A 31 3.37 4.65 -7.66
C TYR A 31 4.14 4.57 -8.99
N SER A 32 4.08 5.66 -9.77
CA SER A 32 4.88 5.82 -10.97
C SER A 32 5.91 6.94 -10.83
N ASP A 33 6.99 6.85 -11.59
CA ASP A 33 7.97 7.94 -11.70
C ASP A 33 7.68 8.87 -12.89
N TYR A 34 8.60 9.80 -13.18
CA TYR A 34 8.47 10.74 -14.30
C TYR A 34 8.54 10.10 -15.69
N LEU A 35 8.91 8.82 -15.79
CA LEU A 35 8.93 8.04 -17.03
C LEU A 35 7.76 7.03 -17.08
N ASP A 36 6.79 7.17 -16.16
CA ASP A 36 5.67 6.26 -15.97
C ASP A 36 6.07 4.79 -15.71
N ARG A 37 7.29 4.55 -15.22
CA ARG A 37 7.71 3.23 -14.74
C ARG A 37 7.03 2.98 -13.41
N VAL A 38 6.60 1.75 -13.19
CA VAL A 38 5.75 1.42 -12.02
C VAL A 38 6.59 0.78 -10.94
N TYR A 39 6.43 1.30 -9.73
CA TYR A 39 7.14 0.89 -8.53
C TYR A 39 6.18 0.47 -7.43
N VAL A 40 6.59 -0.51 -6.64
CA VAL A 40 5.94 -0.91 -5.39
C VAL A 40 6.82 -0.54 -4.23
N PHE A 41 6.23 0.06 -3.20
CA PHE A 41 6.81 0.20 -1.88
C PHE A 41 6.21 -0.85 -0.95
N ASP A 42 7.06 -1.69 -0.35
CA ASP A 42 6.69 -2.73 0.61
C ASP A 42 7.68 -2.71 1.79
N ASN A 43 7.22 -2.39 3.00
CA ASN A 43 8.04 -2.45 4.23
C ASN A 43 9.37 -1.68 4.16
N GLY A 44 9.39 -0.50 3.54
CA GLY A 44 10.62 0.29 3.40
C GLY A 44 11.50 -0.08 2.21
N GLN A 45 11.11 -1.08 1.41
CA GLN A 45 11.78 -1.45 0.17
C GLN A 45 10.98 -0.97 -1.03
N THR A 46 11.68 -0.39 -2.00
CA THR A 46 11.10 -0.03 -3.30
C THR A 46 11.59 -1.00 -4.36
N LYS A 47 10.67 -1.50 -5.17
CA LYS A 47 10.97 -2.36 -6.31
C LYS A 47 10.24 -1.87 -7.56
N GLN A 48 10.96 -1.72 -8.66
CA GLN A 48 10.32 -1.53 -9.96
C GLN A 48 9.65 -2.83 -10.39
N ILE A 49 8.36 -2.79 -10.70
CA ILE A 49 7.57 -3.96 -11.12
C ILE A 49 7.24 -3.95 -12.61
N GLU A 50 7.19 -2.78 -13.26
CA GLU A 50 6.97 -2.66 -14.70
C GLU A 50 7.79 -1.52 -15.31
N HIS A 51 8.13 -1.63 -16.59
CA HIS A 51 8.81 -0.59 -17.37
C HIS A 51 7.85 0.33 -18.13
N LEU A 52 6.58 -0.07 -18.26
CA LEU A 52 5.53 0.64 -18.96
C LEU A 52 4.36 0.91 -18.01
N PRO A 53 3.52 1.92 -18.30
CA PRO A 53 2.30 2.17 -17.55
C PRO A 53 1.43 0.91 -17.48
N ILE A 54 0.89 0.60 -16.30
CA ILE A 54 -0.11 -0.44 -16.10
C ILE A 54 -1.50 0.09 -16.40
N LYS A 55 -2.41 -0.77 -16.86
CA LYS A 55 -3.77 -0.35 -17.23
C LYS A 55 -4.67 -0.16 -16.02
N SER A 56 -4.55 -1.03 -15.04
CA SER A 56 -5.36 -0.99 -13.81
C SER A 56 -4.67 -1.71 -12.66
N TYR A 57 -4.98 -1.32 -11.43
CA TYR A 57 -4.50 -2.00 -10.22
C TYR A 57 -5.49 -1.89 -9.06
N LYS A 58 -5.37 -2.83 -8.11
CA LYS A 58 -6.00 -2.77 -6.78
C LYS A 58 -4.99 -3.17 -5.72
N ILE A 59 -5.04 -2.46 -4.60
CA ILE A 59 -4.19 -2.69 -3.43
C ILE A 59 -5.06 -3.35 -2.35
N GLY A 60 -4.60 -4.50 -1.85
CA GLY A 60 -5.11 -5.13 -0.64
C GLY A 60 -4.12 -5.00 0.51
N ASP A 61 -4.39 -5.67 1.64
CA ASP A 61 -3.58 -5.56 2.85
C ASP A 61 -2.11 -6.01 2.66
N ASN A 62 -1.91 -7.06 1.86
CA ASN A 62 -0.59 -7.68 1.66
C ASN A 62 -0.27 -8.00 0.19
N ALA A 63 -1.12 -7.56 -0.75
CA ALA A 63 -0.94 -7.86 -2.16
C ALA A 63 -1.43 -6.72 -3.05
N ILE A 64 -0.80 -6.58 -4.22
CA ILE A 64 -1.22 -5.68 -5.28
C ILE A 64 -1.53 -6.53 -6.52
N ALA A 65 -2.75 -6.45 -7.00
CA ALA A 65 -3.17 -7.10 -8.23
C ALA A 65 -3.30 -6.05 -9.34
N TYR A 66 -2.76 -6.34 -10.53
CA TYR A 66 -2.75 -5.39 -11.63
C TYR A 66 -2.79 -6.05 -13.01
N GLU A 67 -3.21 -5.27 -14.00
CA GLU A 67 -3.13 -5.61 -15.42
C GLU A 67 -1.98 -4.82 -16.07
N ASP A 68 -1.01 -5.52 -16.65
CA ASP A 68 0.10 -4.87 -17.36
C ASP A 68 -0.34 -4.28 -18.71
N ASN A 69 0.55 -3.52 -19.36
CA ASN A 69 0.26 -2.89 -20.64
C ASN A 69 -0.12 -3.89 -21.76
N THR A 70 0.29 -5.15 -21.63
CA THR A 70 -0.02 -6.22 -22.60
C THR A 70 -1.27 -7.02 -22.25
N GLY A 71 -1.96 -6.69 -21.15
CA GLY A 71 -3.15 -7.39 -20.69
C GLY A 71 -2.90 -8.63 -19.84
N ASN A 72 -1.66 -8.85 -19.37
CA ASN A 72 -1.42 -9.94 -18.43
C ASN A 72 -1.89 -9.53 -17.03
N PHE A 73 -2.52 -10.47 -16.33
CA PHE A 73 -2.87 -10.30 -14.93
C PHE A 73 -1.73 -10.78 -14.03
N LYS A 74 -1.24 -9.89 -13.18
CA LYS A 74 -0.11 -10.12 -12.27
C LYS A 74 -0.48 -9.74 -10.84
N VAL A 75 0.16 -10.42 -9.87
CA VAL A 75 0.00 -10.16 -8.44
C VAL A 75 1.37 -10.02 -7.79
N TYR A 76 1.60 -8.90 -7.14
CA TYR A 76 2.73 -8.69 -6.25
C TYR A 76 2.32 -9.04 -4.82
N GLN A 77 3.07 -9.93 -4.16
CA GLN A 77 2.83 -10.33 -2.76
C GLN A 77 4.13 -10.81 -2.12
N ASN A 78 4.39 -10.44 -0.86
CA ASN A 78 5.55 -10.87 -0.08
C ASN A 78 6.90 -10.68 -0.82
N ASN A 79 7.11 -9.54 -1.48
CA ASN A 79 8.27 -9.24 -2.34
C ASN A 79 8.40 -10.01 -3.67
N TYR A 80 7.48 -10.93 -3.97
CA TYR A 80 7.46 -11.70 -5.20
C TYR A 80 6.42 -11.18 -6.18
N LEU A 81 6.74 -11.29 -7.47
CA LEU A 81 5.81 -10.97 -8.55
C LEU A 81 5.37 -12.27 -9.22
N HIS A 82 4.07 -12.53 -9.21
CA HIS A 82 3.45 -13.71 -9.78
C HIS A 82 2.66 -13.33 -11.03
N LYS A 83 2.98 -13.93 -12.17
CA LYS A 83 2.14 -13.86 -13.36
C LYS A 83 1.05 -14.92 -13.24
N ILE A 84 -0.21 -14.49 -13.17
CA ILE A 84 -1.34 -15.40 -12.94
C ILE A 84 -1.97 -15.83 -14.26
N SER A 85 -2.21 -14.88 -15.15
CA SER A 85 -2.75 -15.15 -16.47
C SER A 85 -2.03 -14.32 -17.51
N SER A 86 -1.80 -14.94 -18.67
CA SER A 86 -1.39 -14.21 -19.86
C SER A 86 -2.60 -14.09 -20.77
N PHE A 87 -2.81 -12.91 -21.35
CA PHE A 87 -3.72 -12.83 -22.48
C PHE A 87 -3.04 -13.54 -23.65
N VAL A 88 -3.30 -14.85 -23.80
CA VAL A 88 -3.03 -15.54 -25.06
C VAL A 88 -4.12 -15.05 -25.99
N ASN A 89 -3.74 -14.22 -26.95
CA ASN A 89 -4.60 -13.93 -28.08
C ASN A 89 -4.75 -15.25 -28.84
N GLU A 90 -5.72 -16.09 -28.46
CA GLU A 90 -6.17 -17.22 -29.27
C GLU A 90 -6.80 -16.63 -30.53
N TYR A 91 -5.94 -16.29 -31.49
CA TYR A 91 -6.31 -16.28 -32.89
C TYR A 91 -6.30 -17.74 -33.34
N ILE A 92 -7.47 -18.38 -33.28
CA ILE A 92 -7.83 -19.50 -34.16
C ILE A 92 -9.05 -19.07 -34.95
#